data_AF-N8WWL4-F1
#
_entry.id   AF-N8WWL4-F1
#
_cell.length_a   1.000
_cell.length_b   1.000
_cell.length_c   1.000
_cell.angle_alpha   90.00
_cell.angle_beta   90.00
_cell.angle_gamma   90.00
#
_symmetry.space_group_name_H-M   'P 1'
#
loop_
_entity.id
_entity.type
_entity.pdbx_description
1 polymer ?
#
loop_
_entity_poly.entity_id
_entity_poly.type
_entity_poly.pdbx_seq_one_letter_code
_entity_poly.pdbx_strand_id
1 'polypeptide(L)'
;MPRIPVINTSHLDRIDELLVDNFETGEFKLHRSVFTDQALFDLEMKYIFEGNWVYLAHESQIPNNNDYYTTTMGRQPIMIARNRNGE
;
A
#
# COMPACT_ATOMS: atom_id res chain seq x y z
N MET A 1 -21.01 22.46 5.98
CA MET A 1 -19.88 21.55 6.29
C MET A 1 -18.74 22.40 6.83
N PRO A 2 -18.27 22.17 8.08
CA PRO A 2 -17.09 22.85 8.57
C PRO A 2 -15.87 22.36 7.77
N ARG A 3 -15.10 23.32 7.23
CA ARG A 3 -13.88 23.05 6.48
C ARG A 3 -12.76 22.86 7.50
N ILE A 4 -12.24 21.63 7.62
CA ILE A 4 -11.03 21.38 8.41
C ILE A 4 -9.89 22.14 7.71
N PRO A 5 -9.20 23.08 8.38
CA PRO A 5 -8.14 23.86 7.76
C PRO A 5 -6.93 22.95 7.50
N VAL A 6 -6.47 22.89 6.24
CA VAL A 6 -5.27 22.15 5.85
C VAL A 6 -4.07 23.01 6.20
N ILE A 7 -3.39 22.69 7.29
CA ILE A 7 -2.14 23.33 7.69
C ILE A 7 -1.02 22.56 7.01
N ASN A 8 -0.35 23.20 6.04
CA ASN A 8 0.78 22.63 5.33
C ASN A 8 1.97 22.50 6.29
N THR A 9 2.07 21.35 6.96
CA THR A 9 3.19 20.96 7.83
C THR A 9 3.51 19.51 7.50
N SER A 10 4.77 19.10 7.66
CA SER A 10 5.19 17.69 7.70
C SER A 10 4.13 16.83 8.41
N HIS A 11 3.30 16.10 7.65
CA HIS A 11 2.09 15.44 8.16
C HIS A 11 2.39 14.32 9.17
N LEU A 12 3.64 13.88 9.27
CA LEU A 12 4.04 12.75 10.12
C LEU A 12 3.76 13.00 11.61
N ASP A 13 3.89 14.24 12.06
CA ASP A 13 3.70 14.59 13.47
C ASP A 13 2.21 14.63 13.87
N ARG A 14 1.28 14.54 12.90
CA ARG A 14 -0.18 14.73 13.10
C ARG A 14 -1.02 13.73 12.30
N ILE A 15 -0.51 12.52 12.03
CA ILE A 15 -1.23 11.48 11.29
C ILE A 15 -2.59 11.16 11.93
N ASP A 16 -2.68 11.16 13.26
CA ASP A 16 -3.91 10.88 14.00
C ASP A 16 -5.05 11.85 13.65
N GLU A 17 -4.74 13.07 13.19
CA GLU A 17 -5.76 14.05 12.83
C GLU A 17 -6.38 13.80 11.44
N LEU A 18 -5.76 12.94 10.64
CA LEU A 18 -6.27 12.58 9.32
C LEU A 18 -7.44 11.59 9.41
N LEU A 19 -7.67 10.99 10.59
CA LEU A 19 -8.71 10.01 10.84
C LEU A 19 -9.67 10.51 11.93
N VAL A 20 -10.96 10.46 11.65
CA VAL A 20 -12.01 10.66 12.65
C VAL A 20 -12.69 9.31 12.85
N ASP A 21 -12.57 8.77 14.06
CA ASP A 21 -13.23 7.54 14.50
C ASP A 21 -14.13 7.84 15.71
N ASN A 22 -15.41 8.10 15.47
CA ASN A 22 -16.37 8.39 16.53
C ASN A 22 -17.48 7.34 16.57
N PHE A 23 -17.37 6.42 17.53
CA PHE A 23 -18.30 5.30 17.70
C PHE A 23 -19.67 5.72 18.27
N GLU A 24 -19.75 6.81 19.02
CA GLU A 24 -21.02 7.28 19.61
C GLU A 24 -21.94 7.91 18.56
N THR A 25 -21.35 8.70 17.65
CA THR A 25 -22.07 9.35 16.55
C THR A 25 -22.12 8.50 15.28
N GLY A 26 -21.28 7.47 15.19
CA GLY A 26 -21.09 6.66 13.98
C GLY A 26 -20.30 7.38 12.88
N GLU A 27 -19.56 8.45 13.21
CA GLU A 27 -18.81 9.23 12.24
C GLU A 27 -17.42 8.63 12.01
N PHE A 28 -17.17 8.15 10.79
CA PHE A 28 -15.88 7.64 10.33
C PHE A 28 -15.45 8.42 9.09
N LYS A 29 -14.39 9.21 9.19
CA LYS A 29 -13.92 10.07 8.10
C LYS A 29 -12.41 10.01 7.97
N LEU A 30 -11.95 9.93 6.71
CA LEU A 30 -10.54 10.03 6.36
C LEU A 30 -10.31 11.33 5.57
N HIS A 31 -9.30 12.08 5.95
CA HIS A 31 -8.91 13.28 5.23
C HIS A 31 -8.32 12.91 3.86
N ARG A 32 -8.73 13.64 2.82
CA ARG A 32 -8.39 13.30 1.42
C ARG A 32 -6.90 13.42 1.09
N SER A 33 -6.13 14.18 1.87
CA SER A 33 -4.68 14.34 1.64
C SER A 33 -3.93 13.01 1.75
N VAL A 34 -4.46 12.03 2.50
CA VAL A 34 -3.86 10.70 2.64
C VAL A 34 -3.58 10.05 1.28
N PHE A 35 -4.42 10.32 0.27
CA PHE A 35 -4.26 9.74 -1.07
C PHE A 35 -3.25 10.45 -1.97
N THR A 36 -2.73 11.61 -1.55
CA THR A 36 -1.86 12.46 -2.39
C THR A 36 -0.57 12.90 -1.69
N ASP A 37 -0.43 12.66 -0.39
CA ASP A 37 0.75 13.04 0.38
C ASP A 37 1.91 12.08 0.08
N GLN A 38 3.00 12.64 -0.46
CA GLN A 38 4.17 11.86 -0.87
C GLN A 38 4.90 11.22 0.32
N ALA A 39 4.99 11.90 1.45
CA ALA A 39 5.70 11.39 2.62
C ALA A 39 4.95 10.20 3.24
N LEU A 40 3.61 10.26 3.25
CA LEU A 40 2.80 9.14 3.69
C LEU A 40 2.93 7.94 2.75
N PHE A 41 2.87 8.17 1.43
CA PHE A 41 3.09 7.12 0.44
C PHE A 41 4.47 6.44 0.61
N ASP A 42 5.53 7.20 0.88
CA ASP A 42 6.86 6.65 1.10
C ASP A 42 6.91 5.72 2.33
N LEU A 43 6.17 6.07 3.39
CA LEU A 43 6.05 5.23 4.59
C LEU A 43 5.20 3.99 4.34
N GLU A 44 4.09 4.11 3.62
CA GLU A 44 3.26 2.96 3.24
C GLU A 44 4.08 1.96 2.44
N MET A 45 4.86 2.41 1.44
CA MET A 45 5.73 1.53 0.67
C MET A 45 6.70 0.77 1.58
N LYS A 46 7.39 1.48 2.47
CA LYS A 46 8.41 0.89 3.35
C LYS A 46 7.83 -0.09 4.38
N TYR A 47 6.73 0.27 5.04
CA TYR A 47 6.24 -0.46 6.21
C TYR A 47 5.07 -1.40 5.90
N ILE A 48 4.34 -1.16 4.82
CA ILE A 48 3.19 -1.99 4.43
C ILE A 48 3.58 -2.88 3.25
N PHE A 49 4.00 -2.31 2.12
CA PHE A 49 4.14 -3.10 0.88
C PHE A 49 5.45 -3.89 0.79
N GLU A 50 6.53 -3.39 1.37
CA GLU A 50 7.84 -4.07 1.33
C GLU A 50 8.06 -5.04 2.52
N GLY A 51 7.21 -4.98 3.55
CA GLY A 51 7.34 -5.78 4.78
C GLY A 51 6.29 -6.86 4.98
N ASN A 52 5.29 -6.98 4.10
CA ASN A 52 4.16 -7.92 4.25
C ASN A 52 4.00 -8.85 3.05
N TRP A 53 3.14 -9.86 3.21
CA TRP A 53 2.75 -10.74 2.11
C TRP A 53 1.89 -9.99 1.10
N VAL A 54 2.44 -9.77 -0.10
CA VAL A 54 1.74 -9.17 -1.23
C VAL A 54 1.38 -10.28 -2.22
N TYR A 55 0.12 -10.27 -2.68
CA TYR A 55 -0.30 -11.15 -3.76
C TYR A 55 0.31 -10.67 -5.09
N LEU A 56 1.03 -11.56 -5.79
CA LEU A 56 1.80 -11.18 -6.98
C LEU A 56 1.35 -11.89 -8.26
N ALA A 57 0.97 -13.16 -8.17
CA ALA A 57 0.58 -13.94 -9.33
C ALA A 57 -0.31 -15.13 -8.95
N HIS A 58 -1.09 -15.60 -9.91
CA HIS A 58 -1.77 -16.89 -9.87
C HIS A 58 -0.90 -17.97 -10.52
N GLU A 59 -1.02 -19.21 -10.05
CA GLU A 59 -0.24 -20.34 -10.56
C GLU A 59 -0.40 -20.55 -12.08
N SER A 60 -1.59 -20.30 -12.62
CA SER A 60 -1.87 -20.46 -14.05
C SER A 60 -1.16 -19.44 -14.96
N GLN A 61 -0.52 -18.41 -14.39
CA GLN A 61 0.28 -17.45 -15.17
C GLN A 61 1.66 -18.02 -15.54
N ILE A 62 2.11 -19.08 -14.85
CA ILE A 62 3.36 -19.80 -15.09
C ILE A 62 3.09 -21.32 -15.06
N PRO A 63 2.31 -21.85 -16.02
CA PRO A 63 1.81 -23.23 -15.93
C PRO A 63 2.89 -24.29 -16.20
N ASN A 64 3.97 -23.98 -16.93
CA ASN A 64 4.99 -24.95 -17.30
C ASN A 64 6.31 -24.71 -16.57
N ASN A 65 7.15 -25.75 -16.50
CA ASN A 65 8.48 -25.64 -15.93
C ASN A 65 9.34 -24.68 -16.75
N ASN A 66 10.09 -23.82 -16.06
CA ASN A 66 10.89 -22.73 -16.61
C ASN A 66 10.09 -21.54 -17.18
N ASP A 67 8.77 -21.50 -16.99
CA ASP A 67 8.01 -20.27 -17.22
C ASP A 67 8.39 -19.22 -16.16
N TYR A 68 8.44 -17.96 -16.57
CA TYR A 68 8.69 -16.84 -15.67
C TYR A 68 7.72 -15.69 -15.93
N TYR A 69 7.46 -14.93 -14.88
CA TYR A 69 6.61 -13.74 -14.88
C TYR A 69 7.29 -12.63 -14.10
N THR A 70 7.33 -11.44 -14.68
CA THR A 70 7.93 -10.26 -14.04
C THR A 70 6.84 -9.28 -13.60
N THR A 71 6.97 -8.76 -12.39
CA THR A 71 6.07 -7.74 -11.84
C THR A 71 6.84 -6.85 -10.86
N THR A 72 6.13 -5.99 -10.13
CA THR A 72 6.70 -5.09 -9.12
C THR A 72 6.04 -5.31 -7.76
N MET A 73 6.85 -5.43 -6.71
CA MET A 73 6.39 -5.43 -5.31
C MET A 73 6.83 -4.12 -4.66
N GLY A 74 5.87 -3.24 -4.35
CA GLY A 74 6.18 -1.87 -3.95
C GLY A 74 7.01 -1.18 -5.03
N ARG A 75 8.26 -0.83 -4.73
CA ARG A 75 9.22 -0.22 -5.68
C ARG A 75 10.22 -1.20 -6.28
N GLN A 76 10.18 -2.47 -5.86
CA GLN A 76 11.16 -3.47 -6.23
C GLN A 76 10.65 -4.27 -7.45
N PRO A 77 11.37 -4.28 -8.58
CA PRO A 77 11.08 -5.20 -9.66
C PRO A 77 11.43 -6.63 -9.24
N ILE A 78 10.54 -7.57 -9.52
CA ILE A 78 10.70 -8.98 -9.16
C ILE A 78 10.44 -9.90 -10.35
N MET A 79 11.05 -11.08 -10.29
CA MET A 79 10.84 -12.18 -11.24
C MET A 79 10.38 -13.41 -10.46
N ILE A 80 9.24 -13.95 -10.87
CA ILE A 80 8.67 -15.20 -10.37
C ILE A 80 8.94 -16.24 -11.44
N ALA A 81 9.53 -17.37 -11.09
CA ALA A 81 9.85 -18.42 -12.04
C ALA A 81 9.48 -19.78 -11.47
N ARG A 82 8.81 -20.62 -12.30
CA ARG A 82 8.61 -22.02 -11.98
C ARG A 82 9.90 -22.78 -12.29
N ASN A 83 10.47 -23.43 -11.30
CA ASN A 83 11.71 -24.16 -11.43
C ASN A 83 11.53 -25.46 -12.26
N ARG A 84 12.63 -26.18 -12.51
CA ARG A 84 12.60 -27.44 -13.28
C ARG A 84 11.84 -28.58 -12.61
N ASN A 85 11.66 -28.50 -11.30
CA ASN A 85 10.92 -29.46 -10.49
C ASN A 85 9.42 -29.12 -10.43
N GLY A 86 9.01 -27.97 -10.97
CA GLY A 86 7.64 -27.52 -10.98
C GLY A 86 7.23 -26.65 -9.79
N GLU A 87 8.18 -26.13 -9.01
CA GLU A 87 7.93 -25.24 -7.85
C GLU A 87 8.19 -23.77 -8.18
#